data_AF-A0A7S1AU21-F1
#
_entry.id   AF-A0A7S1AU21-F1
#
_cell.length_a   1.000
_cell.length_b   1.000
_cell.length_c   1.000
_cell.angle_alpha   90.00
_cell.angle_beta   90.00
_cell.angle_gamma   90.00
#
_symmetry.space_group_name_H-M   'P 1'
#
loop_
_entity.id
_entity.type
_entity.pdbx_description
1 polymer ?
#
loop_
_entity_poly.entity_id
_entity_poly.type
_entity_poly.pdbx_seq_one_letter_code
_entity_poly.pdbx_strand_id
1 'polypeptide(L)'
;LNGVQKSKITLLTPYIGQKRELKKHLAPALRTSWDVDEVTMEDVVAGVSGKRRDGHKGNVKGKGLGKGKNKNDLDGQMTQGVRIVTVDDYQGEENDVVILSLVRSNAQNRLGFCSIENRVIVALSRARHGMYVLGNADMFRSNDTWYKVVAKFEGKKQVNRRLNLRCQRHPADAGLVETADDFDKHARYGGCHRPCDALLPRCGHHCPLRCHPFDAEHREVLCTQLCVRPRPRGCTHVCQRVCRDCPGTAPEDRCVTLCPVGVTVTLPCGHQQTEPCHSVQDPAVLRDIECR
;
A
#
# COMPACT_ATOMS: atom_id res chain seq x y z
N LEU A 1 -3.97 -9.49 -7.02
CA LEU A 1 -2.67 -9.37 -7.73
C LEU A 1 -2.67 -10.43 -8.83
N ASN A 2 -2.57 -10.09 -10.11
CA ASN A 2 -2.65 -11.03 -11.26
C ASN A 2 -3.89 -11.94 -11.25
N GLY A 3 -5.05 -11.45 -10.79
CA GLY A 3 -6.26 -12.27 -10.60
C GLY A 3 -6.22 -13.22 -9.39
N VAL A 4 -5.06 -13.41 -8.74
CA VAL A 4 -4.92 -14.18 -7.52
C VAL A 4 -5.41 -13.35 -6.34
N GLN A 5 -6.37 -13.90 -5.60
CA GLN A 5 -6.87 -13.33 -4.35
C GLN A 5 -5.73 -13.33 -3.31
N LYS A 6 -5.64 -12.28 -2.48
CA LYS A 6 -4.56 -12.15 -1.48
C LYS A 6 -4.49 -13.34 -0.53
N SER A 7 -5.65 -13.89 -0.17
CA SER A 7 -5.83 -15.09 0.65
C SER A 7 -5.20 -16.35 0.06
N LYS A 8 -5.00 -16.39 -1.26
CA LYS A 8 -4.41 -17.50 -2.00
C LYS A 8 -2.88 -17.43 -2.07
N ILE A 9 -2.27 -16.45 -1.38
CA ILE A 9 -0.83 -16.25 -1.32
C ILE A 9 -0.35 -16.43 0.13
N THR A 10 0.68 -17.27 0.31
CA THR A 10 1.37 -17.44 1.59
C THR A 10 2.85 -17.02 1.46
N LEU A 11 3.31 -16.16 2.38
CA LEU A 11 4.72 -15.90 2.63
C LEU A 11 5.23 -16.89 3.68
N LEU A 12 6.18 -17.75 3.28
CA LEU A 12 6.75 -18.79 4.13
C LEU A 12 8.20 -18.45 4.46
N THR A 13 8.62 -18.61 5.71
CA THR A 13 10.01 -18.40 6.13
C THR A 13 10.44 -19.41 7.21
N PRO A 14 11.67 -19.94 7.21
CA PRO A 14 12.14 -20.81 8.29
C PRO A 14 12.38 -20.07 9.62
N TYR A 15 12.44 -18.74 9.60
CA TYR A 15 12.87 -17.93 10.75
C TYR A 15 11.78 -17.00 11.27
N ILE A 16 11.49 -17.08 12.58
CA ILE A 16 10.54 -16.21 13.26
C ILE A 16 10.94 -14.74 13.16
N GLY A 17 12.25 -14.43 13.27
CA GLY A 17 12.75 -13.06 13.12
C GLY A 17 12.38 -12.44 11.76
N GLN A 18 12.48 -13.22 10.68
CA GLN A 18 12.05 -12.78 9.34
C GLN A 18 10.54 -12.63 9.25
N LYS A 19 9.74 -13.51 9.89
CA LYS A 19 8.29 -13.37 9.96
C LYS A 19 7.92 -12.03 10.60
N ARG A 20 8.58 -11.66 11.71
CA ARG A 20 8.40 -10.36 12.39
C ARG A 20 8.76 -9.19 11.48
N GLU A 21 9.86 -9.28 10.74
CA GLU A 21 10.32 -8.21 9.86
C GLU A 21 9.42 -8.03 8.63
N LEU A 22 9.05 -9.14 7.98
CA LEU A 22 8.07 -9.14 6.88
C LEU A 22 6.74 -8.56 7.34
N LYS A 23 6.28 -8.92 8.55
CA LYS A 23 5.10 -8.30 9.14
C LYS A 23 5.28 -6.79 9.22
N LYS A 24 6.33 -6.27 9.86
CA LYS A 24 6.55 -4.82 10.02
C LYS A 24 6.51 -4.06 8.69
N HIS A 25 7.18 -4.57 7.66
CA HIS A 25 7.32 -3.89 6.38
C HIS A 25 6.15 -4.11 5.40
N LEU A 26 5.33 -5.15 5.60
CA LEU A 26 4.19 -5.37 4.73
C LEU A 26 3.09 -4.34 5.04
N ALA A 27 2.55 -3.71 4.00
CA ALA A 27 1.46 -2.73 4.14
C ALA A 27 0.27 -3.34 4.92
N PRO A 28 -0.36 -2.61 5.87
CA PRO A 28 -1.45 -3.14 6.69
C PRO A 28 -2.61 -3.74 5.85
N ALA A 29 -2.93 -3.14 4.70
CA ALA A 29 -3.96 -3.61 3.77
C ALA A 29 -3.63 -4.94 3.05
N LEU A 30 -2.43 -5.48 3.25
CA LEU A 30 -2.00 -6.79 2.73
C LEU A 30 -1.93 -7.85 3.83
N ARG A 31 -2.09 -7.52 5.11
CA ARG A 31 -2.01 -8.48 6.23
C ARG A 31 -3.35 -9.14 6.48
N THR A 32 -3.35 -10.38 7.00
CA THR A 32 -4.59 -11.01 7.47
C THR A 32 -4.99 -10.47 8.85
N SER A 33 -6.28 -10.46 9.16
CA SER A 33 -6.79 -10.04 10.48
C SER A 33 -6.37 -10.95 11.65
N TRP A 34 -5.83 -12.13 11.36
CA TRP A 34 -5.32 -13.10 12.36
C TRP A 34 -3.87 -12.82 12.76
N ASP A 35 -3.19 -11.88 12.09
CA ASP A 35 -1.80 -11.56 12.34
C ASP A 35 -1.58 -10.50 13.44
N VAL A 36 -2.64 -10.08 14.15
CA VAL A 36 -2.58 -9.11 15.25
C VAL A 36 -1.89 -9.74 16.46
N ASP A 37 -0.62 -9.36 16.61
CA ASP A 37 0.20 -9.32 17.81
C ASP A 37 0.07 -10.49 18.80
N GLU A 38 0.91 -11.51 18.62
CA GLU A 38 1.56 -12.10 19.79
C GLU A 38 2.43 -10.99 20.39
N VAL A 39 1.91 -10.27 21.37
CA VAL A 39 2.71 -9.38 22.22
C VAL A 39 3.80 -10.25 22.83
N THR A 40 5.02 -10.13 22.34
CA THR A 40 6.14 -10.85 22.93
C THR A 40 6.54 -10.13 24.21
N MET A 41 6.97 -10.88 25.22
CA MET A 41 7.47 -10.32 26.49
C MET A 41 8.55 -9.23 26.27
N GLU A 42 9.27 -9.26 25.14
CA GLU A 42 10.25 -8.26 24.72
C GLU A 42 9.64 -6.86 24.51
N ASP A 43 8.43 -6.76 23.95
CA ASP A 43 7.73 -5.48 23.72
C ASP A 43 7.28 -4.83 25.04
N VAL A 44 7.04 -5.63 26.08
CA VAL A 44 6.73 -5.16 27.44
C VAL A 44 8.01 -4.69 28.15
N VAL A 45 9.14 -5.37 27.92
CA VAL A 45 10.44 -5.04 28.54
C VAL A 45 11.01 -3.74 27.96
N ALA A 46 10.80 -3.46 26.66
CA ALA A 46 11.20 -2.21 26.03
C ALA A 46 10.40 -0.98 26.53
N GLY A 47 9.19 -1.19 27.07
CA GLY A 47 8.35 -0.14 27.67
C GLY A 47 8.68 0.18 29.13
N VAL A 48 9.51 -0.62 29.79
CA VAL A 48 9.92 -0.41 31.20
C VAL A 48 11.40 -0.01 31.23
N SER A 49 11.71 1.16 30.69
CA SER A 49 12.93 1.87 31.01
C SER A 49 12.63 3.34 31.26
N GLY A 50 12.28 3.62 32.52
CA GLY A 50 12.74 4.80 33.24
C GLY A 50 12.01 6.12 32.99
N LYS A 51 11.04 6.42 33.86
CA LYS A 51 11.16 7.58 34.77
C LYS A 51 10.25 7.39 35.98
N ARG A 52 10.90 7.21 37.13
CA ARG A 52 10.28 7.24 38.46
C ARG A 52 9.69 8.63 38.70
N ARG A 53 8.46 8.68 39.22
CA ARG A 53 7.98 9.77 40.09
C ARG A 53 6.73 9.34 40.88
N ASP A 54 6.71 9.83 42.10
CA ASP A 54 6.04 9.30 43.28
C ASP A 54 4.50 9.42 43.34
N GLY A 55 3.90 8.46 44.03
CA GLY A 55 2.95 8.73 45.12
C GLY A 55 1.49 9.07 44.79
N HIS A 56 0.62 8.06 44.71
CA HIS A 56 -0.65 8.07 45.46
C HIS A 56 -1.30 6.68 45.52
N LYS A 57 -1.66 6.26 46.75
CA LYS A 57 -2.47 5.07 47.03
C LYS A 57 -3.93 5.37 46.66
N GLY A 58 -4.50 4.59 45.76
CA GLY A 58 -5.93 4.59 45.43
C GLY A 58 -6.44 3.17 45.32
N ASN A 59 -7.27 2.76 46.27
CA ASN A 59 -7.88 1.45 46.42
C ASN A 59 -9.18 1.39 45.60
N VAL A 60 -9.29 0.52 44.58
CA VAL A 60 -10.60 0.15 44.00
C VAL A 60 -10.64 -1.35 43.67
N LYS A 61 -11.70 -1.97 44.16
CA LYS A 61 -12.07 -3.39 44.11
C LYS A 61 -12.50 -3.86 42.71
N GLY A 62 -12.09 -5.08 42.37
CA GLY A 62 -12.94 -6.16 41.84
C GLY A 62 -13.53 -6.03 40.42
N LYS A 63 -13.18 -6.98 39.55
CA LYS A 63 -14.03 -8.15 39.23
C LYS A 63 -13.40 -8.94 38.10
N GLY A 64 -13.03 -10.19 38.39
CA GLY A 64 -12.85 -11.20 37.37
C GLY A 64 -14.19 -11.53 36.72
N LEU A 65 -14.17 -11.74 35.41
CA LEU A 65 -15.15 -12.50 34.65
C LEU A 65 -14.46 -12.96 33.37
N GLY A 66 -13.88 -14.16 33.44
CA GLY A 66 -13.53 -14.92 32.25
C GLY A 66 -14.80 -15.19 31.45
N LYS A 67 -14.72 -14.97 30.14
CA LYS A 67 -15.65 -15.56 29.18
C LYS A 67 -14.81 -16.28 28.13
N GLY A 68 -14.74 -17.60 28.26
CA GLY A 68 -14.37 -18.48 27.17
C GLY A 68 -15.29 -18.20 25.99
N LYS A 69 -14.71 -17.89 24.83
CA LYS A 69 -15.46 -17.80 23.57
C LYS A 69 -15.47 -19.19 22.92
N ASN A 70 -16.68 -19.62 22.58
CA ASN A 70 -16.98 -20.87 21.91
C ASN A 70 -16.23 -20.97 20.57
N LYS A 71 -15.74 -22.17 20.28
CA LYS A 71 -14.90 -22.51 19.11
C LYS A 71 -15.65 -22.66 17.77
N ASN A 72 -16.95 -22.36 17.71
CA ASN A 72 -17.79 -22.75 16.56
C ASN A 72 -18.40 -21.58 15.76
N ASP A 73 -18.01 -20.32 16.01
CA ASP A 73 -18.52 -19.14 15.27
C ASP A 73 -17.44 -18.38 14.47
N LEU A 74 -16.28 -19.01 14.19
CA LEU A 74 -15.15 -18.35 13.51
C LEU A 74 -15.00 -18.70 12.01
N ASP A 75 -15.90 -19.51 11.46
CA ASP A 75 -15.77 -20.06 10.09
C ASP A 75 -16.31 -19.13 8.98
N GLY A 76 -16.87 -17.97 9.34
CA GLY A 76 -17.54 -17.06 8.40
C GLY A 76 -16.81 -15.75 8.08
N GLN A 77 -15.67 -15.46 8.71
CA GLN A 77 -14.97 -14.17 8.59
C GLN A 77 -13.45 -14.35 8.47
N MET A 78 -13.03 -15.20 7.54
CA MET A 78 -11.61 -15.37 7.21
C MET A 78 -11.30 -14.76 5.84
N THR A 79 -10.07 -14.27 5.65
CA THR A 79 -9.34 -14.24 4.36
C THR A 79 -9.28 -12.96 3.49
N GLN A 80 -8.92 -11.77 4.01
CA GLN A 80 -8.64 -10.60 3.13
C GLN A 80 -7.16 -10.24 2.91
N GLY A 81 -6.20 -10.98 3.49
CA GLY A 81 -4.77 -10.68 3.40
C GLY A 81 -3.89 -11.82 2.93
N VAL A 82 -2.62 -11.50 2.69
CA VAL A 82 -1.53 -12.45 2.49
C VAL A 82 -1.11 -13.00 3.85
N ARG A 83 -1.02 -14.33 3.97
CA ARG A 83 -0.64 -14.97 5.22
C ARG A 83 0.88 -15.02 5.36
N ILE A 84 1.42 -14.73 6.55
CA ILE A 84 2.86 -14.83 6.85
C ILE A 84 3.09 -15.85 7.97
N VAL A 85 3.76 -16.95 7.68
CA VAL A 85 3.93 -18.08 8.59
C VAL A 85 5.33 -18.66 8.54
N THR A 86 5.72 -19.36 9.61
CA THR A 86 6.94 -20.13 9.60
C THR A 86 6.73 -21.51 8.98
N VAL A 87 7.81 -22.17 8.56
CA VAL A 87 7.75 -23.56 8.04
C VAL A 87 7.16 -24.52 9.07
N ASP A 88 7.53 -24.36 10.34
CA ASP A 88 7.05 -25.24 11.42
C ASP A 88 5.55 -25.02 11.69
N ASP A 89 5.08 -23.75 11.63
CA ASP A 89 3.67 -23.40 11.84
C ASP A 89 2.76 -23.76 10.64
N TYR A 90 3.33 -24.22 9.52
CA TYR A 90 2.60 -24.42 8.25
C TYR A 90 2.47 -25.89 7.84
N GLN A 91 2.63 -26.80 8.80
CA GLN A 91 2.58 -28.23 8.55
C GLN A 91 1.14 -28.69 8.25
N GLY A 92 0.97 -29.46 7.16
CA GLY A 92 -0.34 -29.99 6.74
C GLY A 92 -1.20 -28.99 5.98
N GLU A 93 -0.70 -27.77 5.78
CA GLU A 93 -1.40 -26.72 5.05
C GLU A 93 -0.80 -26.53 3.65
N GLU A 94 -1.59 -25.97 2.73
CA GLU A 94 -1.20 -25.66 1.35
C GLU A 94 -1.87 -24.36 0.86
N ASN A 95 -1.27 -23.70 -0.13
CA ASN A 95 -1.89 -22.57 -0.81
C ASN A 95 -1.58 -22.56 -2.31
N ASP A 96 -2.32 -21.77 -3.08
CA ASP A 96 -2.14 -21.68 -4.53
C ASP A 96 -0.74 -21.17 -4.88
N VAL A 97 -0.33 -20.08 -4.22
CA VAL A 97 0.98 -19.46 -4.42
C VAL A 97 1.72 -19.39 -3.10
N VAL A 98 2.94 -19.92 -3.07
CA VAL A 98 3.86 -19.81 -1.92
C VAL A 98 5.11 -19.04 -2.32
N ILE A 99 5.46 -18.03 -1.53
CA ILE A 99 6.72 -17.31 -1.65
C ILE A 99 7.58 -17.69 -0.44
N LEU A 100 8.63 -18.44 -0.68
CA LEU A 100 9.55 -18.94 0.34
C LEU A 100 10.77 -18.00 0.45
N SER A 101 10.93 -17.38 1.62
CA SER A 101 12.10 -16.56 1.96
C SER A 101 13.10 -17.40 2.77
N LEU A 102 14.27 -17.68 2.20
CA LEU A 102 15.31 -18.50 2.83
C LEU A 102 16.22 -17.73 3.80
N VAL A 103 16.29 -16.40 3.65
CA VAL A 103 16.98 -15.42 4.52
C VAL A 103 18.51 -15.53 4.59
N ARG A 104 19.05 -16.76 4.69
CA ARG A 104 20.45 -16.98 5.03
C ARG A 104 21.38 -16.59 3.90
N SER A 105 22.31 -15.69 4.22
CA SER A 105 23.47 -15.32 3.40
C SER A 105 24.59 -14.93 4.38
N ASN A 106 25.62 -15.75 4.55
CA ASN A 106 26.75 -15.47 5.44
C ASN A 106 28.06 -16.03 4.88
N ALA A 107 29.19 -15.43 5.27
CA ALA A 107 30.51 -15.81 4.79
C ALA A 107 30.92 -17.23 5.19
N GLN A 108 30.32 -17.79 6.25
CA GLN A 108 30.63 -19.12 6.75
C GLN A 108 29.81 -20.24 6.07
N ASN A 109 28.98 -19.91 5.06
CA ASN A 109 28.06 -20.83 4.37
C ASN A 109 27.20 -21.70 5.32
N ARG A 110 26.84 -21.16 6.49
CA ARG A 110 26.04 -21.89 7.49
C ARG A 110 24.55 -21.70 7.25
N LEU A 111 23.90 -22.76 6.77
CA LEU A 111 22.47 -22.79 6.44
C LEU A 111 21.55 -22.85 7.67
N GLY A 112 22.03 -23.38 8.79
CA GLY A 112 21.25 -23.47 10.04
C GLY A 112 19.95 -24.27 9.85
N PHE A 113 18.81 -23.69 10.24
CA PHE A 113 17.49 -24.34 10.11
C PHE A 113 17.13 -24.75 8.67
N CYS A 114 17.77 -24.14 7.67
CA CYS A 114 17.55 -24.49 6.28
C CYS A 114 18.23 -25.79 5.84
N SER A 115 19.19 -26.36 6.59
CA SER A 115 19.83 -27.62 6.21
C SER A 115 19.07 -28.88 6.64
N ILE A 116 17.99 -28.73 7.42
CA ILE A 116 17.20 -29.85 7.92
C ILE A 116 16.28 -30.35 6.80
N GLU A 117 16.59 -31.53 6.26
CA GLU A 117 15.92 -32.10 5.08
C GLU A 117 14.39 -32.13 5.20
N ASN A 118 13.86 -32.61 6.34
CA ASN A 118 12.41 -32.64 6.58
C ASN A 118 11.76 -31.26 6.44
N ARG A 119 12.43 -30.20 6.88
CA ARG A 119 11.91 -28.82 6.77
C ARG A 119 11.99 -28.30 5.33
N VAL A 120 13.02 -28.70 4.58
CA VAL A 120 13.14 -28.37 3.15
C VAL A 120 12.01 -29.00 2.36
N ILE A 121 11.77 -30.30 2.57
CA ILE A 121 10.68 -31.03 1.90
C ILE A 121 9.33 -30.40 2.25
N VAL A 122 9.08 -30.13 3.54
CA VAL A 122 7.86 -29.45 3.99
C VAL A 122 7.73 -28.10 3.31
N ALA A 123 8.76 -27.26 3.25
CA ALA A 123 8.66 -25.93 2.66
C ALA A 123 8.38 -25.97 1.14
N LEU A 124 8.98 -26.92 0.42
CA LEU A 124 8.86 -27.05 -1.03
C LEU A 124 7.57 -27.72 -1.50
N SER A 125 6.82 -28.39 -0.62
CA SER A 125 5.59 -29.11 -0.96
C SER A 125 4.29 -28.32 -0.76
N ARG A 126 4.35 -27.02 -0.45
CA ARG A 126 3.18 -26.24 -0.01
C ARG A 126 2.41 -25.50 -1.10
N ALA A 127 2.99 -25.39 -2.28
CA ALA A 127 2.40 -24.65 -3.40
C ALA A 127 1.62 -25.56 -4.35
N ARG A 128 0.36 -25.20 -4.63
CA ARG A 128 -0.48 -25.94 -5.60
C ARG A 128 -0.28 -25.48 -7.05
N HIS A 129 -0.08 -24.18 -7.26
CA HIS A 129 0.02 -23.58 -8.60
C HIS A 129 1.37 -22.93 -8.87
N GLY A 130 1.97 -22.26 -7.88
CA GLY A 130 3.23 -21.55 -8.09
C GLY A 130 4.06 -21.38 -6.83
N MET A 131 5.37 -21.55 -6.98
CA MET A 131 6.33 -21.32 -5.91
C MET A 131 7.42 -20.35 -6.37
N TYR A 132 7.72 -19.36 -5.53
CA TYR A 132 8.85 -18.45 -5.70
C TYR A 132 9.78 -18.63 -4.51
N VAL A 133 11.07 -18.90 -4.75
CA VAL A 133 12.07 -19.09 -3.70
C VAL A 133 13.06 -17.93 -3.75
N LEU A 134 13.17 -17.19 -2.66
CA LEU A 134 14.08 -16.05 -2.50
C LEU A 134 15.22 -16.44 -1.56
N GLY A 135 16.44 -16.51 -2.09
CA GLY A 135 17.62 -16.90 -1.31
C GLY A 135 18.93 -16.80 -2.09
N ASN A 136 20.03 -17.02 -1.39
CA ASN A 136 21.37 -17.04 -1.99
C ASN A 136 21.65 -18.45 -2.55
N ALA A 137 21.48 -18.64 -3.86
CA ALA A 137 21.68 -19.93 -4.52
C ALA A 137 23.09 -20.50 -4.26
N ASP A 138 24.13 -19.67 -4.31
CA ASP A 138 25.53 -20.09 -4.13
C ASP A 138 25.77 -20.71 -2.77
N MET A 139 25.26 -20.06 -1.72
CA MET A 139 25.36 -20.58 -0.37
C MET A 139 24.55 -21.88 -0.20
N PHE A 140 23.37 -21.98 -0.81
CA PHE A 140 22.51 -23.14 -0.67
C PHE A 140 23.02 -24.39 -1.42
N ARG A 141 23.90 -24.24 -2.42
CA ARG A 141 24.56 -25.37 -3.07
C ARG A 141 25.48 -26.18 -2.14
N SER A 142 25.88 -25.65 -0.98
CA SER A 142 26.76 -26.35 -0.04
C SER A 142 26.07 -27.47 0.77
N ASN A 143 24.77 -27.70 0.58
CA ASN A 143 24.03 -28.78 1.22
C ASN A 143 23.42 -29.71 0.17
N ASP A 144 23.55 -31.02 0.36
CA ASP A 144 23.17 -32.03 -0.64
C ASP A 144 21.72 -31.94 -1.09
N THR A 145 20.78 -31.73 -0.17
CA THR A 145 19.35 -31.61 -0.49
C THR A 145 19.10 -30.35 -1.32
N TRP A 146 19.64 -29.21 -0.91
CA TRP A 146 19.49 -27.95 -1.64
C TRP A 146 20.25 -27.93 -2.96
N TYR A 147 21.40 -28.59 -3.06
CA TYR A 147 22.13 -28.76 -4.31
C TYR A 147 21.24 -29.39 -5.38
N LYS A 148 20.54 -30.50 -5.04
CA LYS A 148 19.59 -31.15 -5.95
C LYS A 148 18.45 -30.22 -6.37
N VAL A 149 17.93 -29.42 -5.43
CA VAL A 149 16.86 -28.45 -5.69
C VAL A 149 17.33 -27.33 -6.63
N VAL A 150 18.48 -26.72 -6.33
CA VAL A 150 19.08 -25.64 -7.13
C VAL A 150 19.43 -26.14 -8.53
N ALA A 151 20.08 -27.30 -8.65
CA ALA A 151 20.41 -27.91 -9.94
C ALA A 151 19.16 -28.16 -10.80
N LYS A 152 18.04 -28.57 -10.19
CA LYS A 152 16.76 -28.73 -10.90
C LYS A 152 16.19 -27.40 -11.41
N PHE A 153 16.29 -26.32 -10.62
CA PHE A 153 15.90 -24.99 -11.07
C PHE A 153 16.81 -24.46 -12.19
N GLU A 154 18.12 -24.71 -12.10
CA GLU A 154 19.10 -24.32 -13.12
C GLU A 154 18.88 -25.04 -14.45
N GLY A 155 18.64 -26.36 -14.41
CA GLY A 155 18.32 -27.15 -15.60
C GLY A 155 17.06 -26.64 -16.33
N LYS A 156 16.16 -25.98 -15.61
CA LYS A 156 14.96 -25.32 -16.16
C LYS A 156 15.14 -23.83 -16.47
N LYS A 157 16.33 -23.27 -16.25
CA LYS A 157 16.63 -21.82 -16.37
C LYS A 157 15.72 -20.95 -15.49
N GLN A 158 15.39 -21.43 -14.29
CA GLN A 158 14.51 -20.77 -13.31
C GLN A 158 15.28 -20.12 -12.15
N VAL A 159 16.61 -20.15 -12.17
CA VAL A 159 17.45 -19.39 -11.23
C VAL A 159 17.84 -18.08 -11.90
N ASN A 160 17.42 -16.95 -11.32
CA ASN A 160 17.76 -15.63 -11.82
C ASN A 160 17.92 -14.66 -10.64
N ARG A 161 18.80 -13.67 -10.83
CA ARG A 161 18.91 -12.51 -9.93
C ARG A 161 17.80 -11.49 -10.15
N ARG A 162 17.17 -11.54 -11.34
CA ARG A 162 16.13 -10.62 -11.77
C ARG A 162 14.76 -11.28 -11.73
N LEU A 163 13.77 -10.54 -11.25
CA LEU A 163 12.37 -10.90 -11.31
C LEU A 163 11.72 -10.19 -12.50
N ASN A 164 10.98 -10.94 -13.32
CA ASN A 164 10.23 -10.35 -14.42
C ASN A 164 8.84 -9.91 -13.92
N LEU A 165 8.60 -8.61 -13.93
CA LEU A 165 7.32 -8.00 -13.64
C LEU A 165 6.49 -7.92 -14.92
N ARG A 166 5.22 -8.33 -14.83
CA ARG A 166 4.25 -8.21 -15.91
C ARG A 166 3.09 -7.35 -15.46
N CYS A 167 2.80 -6.30 -16.21
CA CYS A 167 1.61 -5.50 -15.98
C CYS A 167 0.37 -6.20 -16.56
N GLN A 168 -0.71 -6.28 -15.78
CA GLN A 168 -1.98 -6.86 -16.23
C GLN A 168 -2.68 -6.01 -17.28
N ARG A 169 -2.57 -4.68 -17.19
CA ARG A 169 -3.14 -3.74 -18.19
C ARG A 169 -2.28 -3.64 -19.45
N HIS A 170 -0.96 -3.71 -19.31
CA HIS A 170 -0.02 -3.60 -20.41
C HIS A 170 0.91 -4.81 -20.47
N PRO A 171 0.45 -5.96 -21.00
CA PRO A 171 1.24 -7.20 -21.03
C PRO A 171 2.56 -7.10 -21.79
N ALA A 172 2.67 -6.16 -22.73
CA ALA A 172 3.87 -5.90 -23.51
C ALA A 172 4.95 -5.14 -22.71
N ASP A 173 4.58 -4.42 -21.66
CA ASP A 173 5.55 -3.77 -20.78
C ASP A 173 6.00 -4.75 -19.71
N ALA A 174 6.98 -5.57 -20.06
CA ALA A 174 7.73 -6.37 -19.11
C ALA A 174 8.82 -5.51 -18.46
N GLY A 175 8.94 -5.59 -17.13
CA GLY A 175 9.99 -4.91 -16.38
C GLY A 175 10.85 -5.92 -15.63
N LEU A 176 12.14 -5.98 -15.91
CA LEU A 176 13.08 -6.76 -15.11
C LEU A 176 13.51 -5.93 -13.89
N VAL A 177 13.33 -6.47 -12.69
CA VAL A 177 13.76 -5.82 -11.44
C VAL A 177 14.80 -6.70 -10.73
N GLU A 178 15.88 -6.08 -10.27
CA GLU A 178 16.95 -6.76 -9.51
C GLU A 178 17.09 -6.17 -8.10
N THR A 179 16.87 -4.87 -7.97
CA THR A 179 17.03 -4.12 -6.72
C THR A 179 15.70 -3.53 -6.23
N ALA A 180 15.66 -3.08 -4.97
CA ALA A 180 14.50 -2.39 -4.41
C ALA A 180 14.14 -1.14 -5.23
N ASP A 181 15.14 -0.34 -5.62
CA ASP A 181 14.96 0.87 -6.43
C ASP A 181 14.33 0.57 -7.80
N ASP A 182 14.56 -0.62 -8.36
CA ASP A 182 13.96 -1.01 -9.64
C ASP A 182 12.45 -1.18 -9.51
N PHE A 183 11.94 -1.58 -8.34
CA PHE A 183 10.50 -1.59 -8.09
C PHE A 183 9.92 -0.18 -8.09
N ASP A 184 10.61 0.81 -7.52
CA ASP A 184 10.16 2.20 -7.54
C ASP A 184 10.25 2.84 -8.93
N LYS A 185 11.20 2.41 -9.76
CA LYS A 185 11.33 2.89 -11.15
C LYS A 185 10.30 2.27 -12.08
N HIS A 186 10.09 0.96 -11.98
CA HIS A 186 9.31 0.19 -12.96
C HIS A 186 7.89 -0.13 -12.50
N ALA A 187 7.63 -0.17 -11.19
CA ALA A 187 6.36 -0.63 -10.62
C ALA A 187 5.95 0.08 -9.31
N ARG A 188 6.28 1.37 -9.16
CA ARG A 188 6.01 2.17 -7.93
C ARG A 188 4.58 2.03 -7.40
N TYR A 189 3.61 2.03 -8.30
CA TYR A 189 2.19 1.97 -7.98
C TYR A 189 1.58 0.58 -8.23
N GLY A 190 2.42 -0.45 -8.38
CA GLY A 190 2.02 -1.84 -8.62
C GLY A 190 1.63 -2.17 -10.07
N GLY A 191 1.57 -1.20 -10.98
CA GLY A 191 1.46 -1.43 -12.43
C GLY A 191 2.78 -1.18 -13.15
N CYS A 192 2.76 -0.91 -14.45
CA CYS A 192 3.98 -0.56 -15.20
C CYS A 192 4.30 0.94 -15.11
N HIS A 193 5.39 1.33 -15.74
CA HIS A 193 5.84 2.71 -15.81
C HIS A 193 5.06 3.59 -16.80
N ARG A 194 4.09 3.08 -17.58
CA ARG A 194 3.28 3.95 -18.48
C ARG A 194 2.38 4.91 -17.69
N PRO A 195 2.06 6.10 -18.23
CA PRO A 195 1.01 6.94 -17.64
C PRO A 195 -0.32 6.18 -17.54
N CYS A 196 -1.16 6.52 -16.58
CA CYS A 196 -2.51 5.98 -16.50
C CYS A 196 -3.45 6.78 -17.41
N ASP A 197 -4.13 6.11 -18.35
CA ASP A 197 -5.00 6.77 -19.32
C ASP A 197 -6.42 7.05 -18.80
N ALA A 198 -6.71 6.69 -17.53
CA ALA A 198 -8.03 6.86 -16.95
C ALA A 198 -8.34 8.34 -16.64
N LEU A 199 -9.60 8.71 -16.81
CA LEU A 199 -10.14 10.00 -16.36
C LEU A 199 -10.68 9.86 -14.95
N LEU A 200 -10.37 10.83 -14.10
CA LEU A 200 -10.85 10.87 -12.73
C LEU A 200 -12.36 11.15 -12.72
N PRO A 201 -13.20 10.28 -12.12
CA PRO A 201 -14.65 10.39 -12.18
C PRO A 201 -15.16 11.71 -11.57
N ARG A 202 -14.44 12.26 -10.59
CA ARG A 202 -14.81 13.49 -9.92
C ARG A 202 -14.72 14.74 -10.81
N CYS A 203 -13.78 14.78 -11.76
CA CYS A 203 -13.44 16.03 -12.44
C CYS A 203 -13.11 15.92 -13.93
N GLY A 204 -12.99 14.71 -14.46
CA GLY A 204 -12.70 14.47 -15.88
C GLY A 204 -11.24 14.70 -16.28
N HIS A 205 -10.36 15.07 -15.34
CA HIS A 205 -8.92 15.17 -15.59
C HIS A 205 -8.27 13.79 -15.70
N HIS A 206 -7.17 13.71 -16.45
CA HIS A 206 -6.36 12.49 -16.51
C HIS A 206 -5.75 12.16 -15.13
N CYS A 207 -5.69 10.87 -14.82
CA CYS A 207 -5.03 10.38 -13.62
C CYS A 207 -3.56 10.85 -13.59
N PRO A 208 -3.09 11.48 -12.50
CA PRO A 208 -1.71 11.97 -12.41
C PRO A 208 -0.69 10.86 -12.13
N LEU A 209 -1.13 9.62 -11.92
CA LEU A 209 -0.27 8.49 -11.57
C LEU A 209 0.13 7.68 -12.80
N ARG A 210 1.22 6.92 -12.66
CA ARG A 210 1.54 5.84 -13.62
C ARG A 210 0.59 4.66 -13.40
N CYS A 211 0.48 3.78 -14.38
CA CYS A 211 -0.38 2.60 -14.37
C CYS A 211 -0.38 1.91 -13.00
N HIS A 212 -1.56 1.70 -12.44
CA HIS A 212 -1.73 1.14 -11.10
C HIS A 212 -2.98 0.25 -11.01
N PRO A 213 -2.95 -0.84 -10.23
CA PRO A 213 -4.10 -1.72 -10.01
C PRO A 213 -4.83 -1.48 -8.67
N PHE A 214 -4.28 -0.66 -7.76
CA PHE A 214 -4.81 -0.54 -6.40
C PHE A 214 -6.16 0.21 -6.33
N ASP A 215 -6.40 1.13 -7.27
CA ASP A 215 -7.63 1.92 -7.38
C ASP A 215 -8.10 1.85 -8.83
N ALA A 216 -8.70 0.73 -9.21
CA ALA A 216 -9.12 0.48 -10.58
C ALA A 216 -10.17 1.49 -11.07
N GLU A 217 -11.02 1.95 -10.15
CA GLU A 217 -12.12 2.88 -10.40
C GLU A 217 -11.76 4.35 -10.18
N HIS A 218 -10.53 4.65 -9.76
CA HIS A 218 -10.01 5.99 -9.56
C HIS A 218 -10.85 6.84 -8.58
N ARG A 219 -11.35 6.22 -7.50
CA ARG A 219 -12.14 6.89 -6.46
C ARG A 219 -11.28 7.57 -5.40
N GLU A 220 -10.08 7.04 -5.16
CA GLU A 220 -9.16 7.53 -4.12
C GLU A 220 -8.09 8.47 -4.68
N VAL A 221 -7.73 8.32 -5.96
CA VAL A 221 -6.72 9.18 -6.60
C VAL A 221 -7.21 10.63 -6.69
N LEU A 222 -6.45 11.54 -6.10
CA LEU A 222 -6.74 12.98 -6.09
C LEU A 222 -6.07 13.70 -7.26
N CYS A 223 -6.84 14.55 -7.94
CA CYS A 223 -6.34 15.37 -9.04
C CYS A 223 -5.33 16.42 -8.56
N THR A 224 -4.21 16.53 -9.27
CA THR A 224 -3.17 17.55 -9.02
C THR A 224 -3.14 18.66 -10.08
N GLN A 225 -4.00 18.58 -11.09
CA GLN A 225 -4.11 19.60 -12.13
C GLN A 225 -4.89 20.82 -11.63
N LEU A 226 -4.70 21.97 -12.29
CA LEU A 226 -5.49 23.16 -12.03
C LEU A 226 -6.95 22.94 -12.41
N CYS A 227 -7.86 23.63 -11.72
CA CYS A 227 -9.28 23.52 -11.98
C CYS A 227 -9.65 24.17 -13.33
N VAL A 228 -10.12 23.36 -14.28
CA VAL A 228 -10.63 23.82 -15.59
C VAL A 228 -12.17 23.94 -15.65
N ARG A 229 -12.86 23.72 -14.52
CA ARG A 229 -14.32 23.82 -14.48
C ARG A 229 -14.78 25.23 -14.84
N PRO A 230 -15.88 25.36 -15.61
CA PRO A 230 -16.42 26.65 -15.99
C PRO A 230 -16.81 27.46 -14.75
N ARG A 231 -16.49 28.75 -14.75
CA ARG A 231 -16.89 29.67 -13.69
C ARG A 231 -18.40 29.96 -13.70
N PRO A 232 -18.97 30.48 -12.60
CA PRO A 232 -20.33 31.05 -12.58
C PRO A 232 -20.46 32.22 -13.56
N ARG A 233 -21.71 32.60 -13.87
CA ARG A 233 -21.98 33.77 -14.72
C ARG A 233 -21.36 35.02 -14.08
N GLY A 234 -20.76 35.89 -14.89
CA GLY A 234 -20.08 37.12 -14.42
C GLY A 234 -18.58 36.96 -14.15
N CYS A 235 -18.00 35.75 -14.28
CA CYS A 235 -16.56 35.53 -14.18
C CYS A 235 -16.03 34.75 -15.38
N THR A 236 -15.05 35.30 -16.09
CA THR A 236 -14.36 34.65 -17.21
C THR A 236 -12.94 34.19 -16.84
N HIS A 237 -12.53 34.35 -15.58
CA HIS A 237 -11.19 34.04 -15.12
C HIS A 237 -10.96 32.54 -14.87
N VAL A 238 -9.84 32.03 -15.36
CA VAL A 238 -9.38 30.65 -15.07
C VAL A 238 -9.17 30.48 -13.56
N CYS A 239 -9.58 29.32 -13.02
CA CYS A 239 -9.35 29.03 -11.62
C CYS A 239 -7.90 28.60 -11.37
N GLN A 240 -7.21 29.31 -10.48
CA GLN A 240 -5.81 29.04 -10.12
C GLN A 240 -5.67 28.01 -8.99
N ARG A 241 -6.78 27.43 -8.48
CA ARG A 241 -6.73 26.39 -7.46
C ARG A 241 -6.50 25.02 -8.08
N VAL A 242 -5.82 24.14 -7.33
CA VAL A 242 -5.73 22.73 -7.66
C VAL A 242 -7.13 22.11 -7.62
N CYS A 243 -7.45 21.24 -8.57
CA CYS A 243 -8.78 20.69 -8.79
C CYS A 243 -9.32 19.91 -7.59
N ARG A 244 -8.47 19.18 -6.85
CA ARG A 244 -8.86 18.47 -5.62
C ARG A 244 -9.42 19.41 -4.54
N ASP A 245 -8.96 20.66 -4.50
CA ASP A 245 -9.34 21.66 -3.50
C ASP A 245 -10.57 22.49 -3.93
N CYS A 246 -11.11 22.24 -5.12
CA CYS A 246 -12.35 22.86 -5.58
C CYS A 246 -13.55 22.00 -5.20
N PRO A 247 -14.70 22.57 -4.79
CA PRO A 247 -15.81 21.83 -4.19
C PRO A 247 -16.64 20.96 -5.15
N GLY A 248 -16.41 21.04 -6.48
CA GLY A 248 -17.18 20.23 -7.44
C GLY A 248 -16.89 18.73 -7.33
N THR A 249 -17.94 17.92 -7.48
CA THR A 249 -17.95 16.46 -7.36
C THR A 249 -18.08 15.75 -8.71
N ALA A 250 -18.46 16.46 -9.78
CA ALA A 250 -18.57 15.95 -11.14
C ALA A 250 -17.78 16.82 -12.16
N PRO A 251 -17.43 16.29 -13.34
CA PRO A 251 -16.77 17.04 -14.42
C PRO A 251 -17.60 18.23 -14.92
N GLU A 252 -18.92 18.08 -15.00
CA GLU A 252 -19.88 19.07 -15.48
C GLU A 252 -20.15 20.22 -14.50
N ASP A 253 -19.68 20.10 -13.25
CA ASP A 253 -19.90 21.10 -12.23
C ASP A 253 -19.22 22.43 -12.56
N ARG A 254 -19.85 23.53 -12.13
CA ARG A 254 -19.23 24.85 -12.15
C ARG A 254 -18.29 25.04 -10.97
N CYS A 255 -17.24 25.82 -11.18
CA CYS A 255 -16.30 26.17 -10.13
C CYS A 255 -16.86 27.30 -9.22
N VAL A 256 -17.52 26.94 -8.11
CA VAL A 256 -18.10 27.92 -7.16
C VAL A 256 -17.09 28.54 -6.18
N THR A 257 -15.78 28.40 -6.44
CA THR A 257 -14.77 29.05 -5.59
C THR A 257 -14.77 30.56 -5.81
N LEU A 258 -14.65 31.34 -4.74
CA LEU A 258 -14.51 32.79 -4.82
C LEU A 258 -13.26 33.15 -5.63
N CYS A 259 -13.44 33.97 -6.68
CA CYS A 259 -12.38 34.38 -7.59
C CYS A 259 -11.64 35.61 -7.03
N PRO A 260 -10.37 35.50 -6.62
CA PRO A 260 -9.62 36.60 -6.00
C PRO A 260 -9.01 37.58 -7.00
N VAL A 261 -9.22 37.38 -8.32
CA VAL A 261 -8.65 38.24 -9.36
C VAL A 261 -9.21 39.65 -9.20
N GLY A 262 -8.34 40.65 -9.06
CA GLY A 262 -8.74 42.05 -8.97
C GLY A 262 -9.29 42.56 -10.30
N VAL A 263 -10.45 43.21 -10.25
CA VAL A 263 -11.07 43.89 -11.39
C VAL A 263 -11.38 45.33 -11.01
N THR A 264 -11.15 46.25 -11.94
CA THR A 264 -11.47 47.66 -11.74
C THR A 264 -12.95 47.90 -11.99
N VAL A 265 -13.65 48.44 -10.99
CA VAL A 265 -15.07 48.77 -11.05
C VAL A 265 -15.31 50.23 -10.71
N THR A 266 -16.40 50.79 -11.24
CA THR A 266 -16.87 52.13 -10.87
C THR A 266 -17.94 51.98 -9.78
N LEU A 267 -17.71 52.55 -8.61
CA LEU A 267 -18.62 52.51 -7.47
C LEU A 267 -19.79 53.50 -7.67
N PRO A 268 -20.90 53.38 -6.90
CA PRO A 268 -22.02 54.33 -6.98
C PRO A 268 -21.64 55.80 -6.75
N CYS A 269 -20.55 56.06 -6.04
CA CYS A 269 -20.00 57.41 -5.83
C CYS A 269 -19.25 57.99 -7.04
N GLY A 270 -19.04 57.19 -8.10
CA GLY A 270 -18.35 57.60 -9.33
C GLY A 270 -16.83 57.35 -9.35
N HIS A 271 -16.23 56.91 -8.23
CA HIS A 271 -14.80 56.58 -8.18
C HIS A 271 -14.51 55.16 -8.70
N GLN A 272 -13.30 54.97 -9.23
CA GLN A 272 -12.81 53.66 -9.66
C GLN A 272 -11.98 52.99 -8.55
N GLN A 273 -12.28 51.73 -8.26
CA GLN A 273 -11.59 50.93 -7.25
C GLN A 273 -11.32 49.52 -7.79
N THR A 274 -10.22 48.91 -7.35
CA THR A 274 -9.92 47.51 -7.68
C THR A 274 -10.46 46.60 -6.59
N GLU A 275 -11.37 45.72 -6.97
CA GLU A 275 -12.05 44.79 -6.06
C GLU A 275 -11.92 43.35 -6.56
N PRO A 276 -11.95 42.34 -5.67
CA PRO A 276 -11.98 40.95 -6.09
C PRO A 276 -13.17 40.66 -7.01
N CYS A 277 -12.95 39.91 -8.09
CA CYS A 277 -13.98 39.61 -9.08
C CYS A 277 -15.25 39.00 -8.46
N HIS A 278 -15.14 38.23 -7.37
CA HIS A 278 -16.30 37.66 -6.71
C HIS A 278 -17.16 38.68 -5.93
N SER A 279 -16.61 39.80 -5.47
CA SER A 279 -17.38 40.81 -4.70
C SER A 279 -18.21 41.72 -5.60
N VAL A 280 -17.83 41.83 -6.88
CA VAL A 280 -18.48 42.74 -7.84
C VAL A 280 -19.45 42.04 -8.81
N GLN A 281 -19.56 40.71 -8.72
CA GLN A 281 -20.47 39.92 -9.57
C GLN A 281 -21.93 40.09 -9.20
N ASP A 282 -22.22 40.34 -7.91
CA ASP A 282 -23.56 40.58 -7.41
C ASP A 282 -23.79 42.08 -7.24
N PRO A 283 -24.75 42.69 -7.98
CA PRO A 283 -25.09 44.09 -7.84
C PRO A 283 -25.49 44.51 -6.43
N ALA A 284 -25.99 43.59 -5.59
CA ALA A 284 -26.26 43.89 -4.18
C ALA A 284 -24.97 44.10 -3.40
N VAL A 285 -24.02 43.17 -3.54
CA VAL A 285 -22.73 43.23 -2.84
C VAL A 285 -21.90 44.44 -3.32
N LEU A 286 -21.96 44.76 -4.62
CA LEU A 286 -21.26 45.94 -5.18
C LEU A 286 -21.73 47.27 -4.55
N ARG A 287 -23.01 47.37 -4.14
CA ARG A 287 -23.55 48.59 -3.49
C ARG A 287 -23.04 48.77 -2.06
N ASP A 288 -22.63 47.69 -1.41
CA ASP A 288 -22.15 47.70 -0.03
C ASP A 288 -20.63 47.94 0.06
N ILE A 289 -19.93 48.06 -1.08
CA ILE A 289 -18.50 48.35 -1.12
C ILE A 289 -18.27 49.84 -0.85
N GLU A 290 -17.66 50.14 0.29
CA GLU A 290 -17.22 51.48 0.63
C GLU A 290 -16.04 51.91 -0.27
N CYS A 291 -16.12 53.15 -0.75
CA CYS A 291 -15.05 53.80 -1.49
C CYS A 291 -13.87 54.07 -0.56
N ARG A 292 -12.67 53.63 -0.95
CA ARG A 292 -11.41 53.82 -0.22
C ARG A 292 -10.50 54.81 -0.91
#